data_AF-A0A817KW23-F1
#
_entry.id   AF-A0A817KW23-F1
#
_cell.length_a   1.000
_cell.length_b   1.000
_cell.length_c   1.000
_cell.angle_alpha   90.00
_cell.angle_beta   90.00
_cell.angle_gamma   90.00
#
_symmetry.space_group_name_H-M   'P 1'
#
loop_
_entity.id
_entity.type
_entity.pdbx_description
1 polymer ?
#
loop_
_entity_poly.entity_id
_entity_poly.type
_entity_poly.pdbx_seq_one_letter_code
_entity_poly.pdbx_strand_id
1 'polypeptide(L)'
;MSESSQPTVTLNGIDPDAMSELIEYAYTSEITICENNVQSLLSAANLLMMQPVRDACSSFFERFLDETNAIGINCFAELHGTQELTKKAKRFVLKKFSQVAQQDEWLHVSTQKIIEFI
;
A
#
# COMPACT_ATOMS: atom_id res chain seq x y z
N MET A 1 13.21 12.32 -23.66
CA MET A 1 11.82 12.83 -23.68
C MET A 1 11.25 12.54 -25.06
N SER A 2 10.72 11.34 -25.26
CA SER A 2 10.07 10.94 -26.52
C SER A 2 8.57 10.69 -26.33
N GLU A 3 8.09 10.77 -25.08
CA GLU A 3 6.69 10.55 -24.69
C GLU A 3 5.83 11.78 -24.95
N SER A 4 6.38 13.00 -24.79
CA SER A 4 5.66 14.27 -24.99
C SER A 4 5.13 14.49 -26.41
N SER A 5 5.62 13.73 -27.39
CA SER A 5 5.21 13.80 -28.80
C SER A 5 4.39 12.59 -29.25
N GLN A 6 4.09 11.66 -28.33
CA GLN A 6 3.30 10.48 -28.65
C GLN A 6 1.83 10.71 -28.32
N PRO A 7 0.90 10.33 -29.22
CA PRO A 7 -0.55 10.45 -28.96
C PRO A 7 -1.06 9.39 -27.98
N THR A 8 -0.25 8.39 -27.63
CA THR A 8 -0.61 7.30 -26.72
C THR A 8 0.60 6.89 -25.92
N VAL A 9 0.41 6.67 -24.62
CA VAL A 9 1.46 6.23 -23.69
C VAL A 9 1.04 4.88 -23.10
N THR A 10 1.96 3.92 -23.08
CA THR A 10 1.71 2.61 -22.45
C THR A 10 2.24 2.64 -21.02
N LEU A 11 1.33 2.58 -20.04
CA LEU A 11 1.67 2.48 -18.63
C LEU A 11 1.74 1.01 -18.24
N ASN A 12 2.92 0.55 -17.82
CA ASN A 12 3.12 -0.82 -17.36
C ASN A 12 3.15 -0.86 -15.84
N GLY A 13 2.56 -1.90 -15.24
CA GLY A 13 2.56 -2.10 -13.78
C GLY A 13 1.45 -1.36 -13.04
N ILE A 14 0.40 -0.93 -13.74
CA ILE A 14 -0.82 -0.36 -13.14
C ILE A 14 -1.99 -1.29 -13.47
N ASP A 15 -2.80 -1.58 -12.45
CA ASP A 15 -4.07 -2.28 -12.66
C ASP A 15 -5.08 -1.36 -13.40
N PRO A 16 -5.75 -1.85 -14.45
CA PRO A 16 -6.65 -1.02 -15.26
C PRO A 16 -7.82 -0.43 -14.47
N ASP A 17 -8.30 -1.13 -13.44
CA ASP A 17 -9.39 -0.64 -12.59
C ASP A 17 -8.89 0.52 -11.72
N ALA A 18 -7.73 0.35 -11.07
CA ALA A 18 -7.08 1.39 -10.29
C ALA A 18 -6.74 2.63 -11.14
N MET A 19 -6.30 2.45 -12.39
CA MET A 19 -6.07 3.58 -13.30
C MET A 19 -7.36 4.35 -13.58
N SER A 20 -8.47 3.64 -13.79
CA SER A 20 -9.77 4.25 -14.07
C SER A 20 -10.24 5.08 -12.88
N GLU A 21 -10.13 4.55 -11.66
CA GLU A 21 -10.46 5.29 -10.43
C GLU A 21 -9.57 6.53 -10.23
N LEU A 22 -8.27 6.43 -10.53
CA LEU A 22 -7.36 7.58 -10.41
C LEU A 22 -7.66 8.67 -11.45
N ILE A 23 -8.08 8.30 -12.65
CA ILE A 23 -8.55 9.26 -13.66
C ILE A 23 -9.83 9.92 -13.16
N GLU A 24 -10.81 9.15 -12.70
CA GLU A 24 -12.06 9.70 -12.17
C GLU A 24 -11.79 10.67 -11.01
N TYR A 25 -10.88 10.32 -10.10
CA TYR A 25 -10.41 11.21 -9.04
C TYR A 25 -9.76 12.50 -9.58
N ALA A 26 -8.96 12.42 -10.64
CA ALA A 26 -8.35 13.62 -11.23
C ALA A 26 -9.39 14.60 -11.78
N TYR A 27 -10.58 14.13 -12.18
CA TYR A 27 -11.68 14.96 -12.68
C TYR A 27 -12.69 15.37 -11.59
N THR A 28 -12.96 14.52 -10.60
CA THR A 28 -14.01 14.72 -9.59
C THR A 28 -13.47 15.14 -8.22
N SER A 29 -12.18 14.89 -7.95
CA SER A 29 -11.55 14.95 -6.62
C SER A 29 -12.15 13.98 -5.59
N GLU A 30 -12.90 12.98 -6.02
CA GLU A 30 -13.51 11.96 -5.17
C GLU A 30 -12.99 10.57 -5.54
N ILE A 31 -12.74 9.71 -4.54
CA ILE A 31 -12.26 8.34 -4.75
C ILE A 31 -12.72 7.44 -3.61
N THR A 32 -13.09 6.20 -3.93
CA THR A 32 -13.57 5.24 -2.94
C THR A 32 -12.48 4.21 -2.67
N ILE A 33 -12.08 4.07 -1.40
CA ILE A 33 -11.00 3.15 -0.99
C ILE A 33 -11.60 2.00 -0.18
N CYS A 34 -11.29 0.77 -0.60
CA CYS A 34 -11.76 -0.49 -0.06
C CYS A 34 -10.57 -1.47 0.10
N GLU A 35 -10.74 -2.54 0.88
CA GLU A 35 -9.69 -3.54 1.12
C GLU A 35 -9.16 -4.20 -0.17
N ASN A 36 -10.03 -4.33 -1.18
CA ASN A 36 -9.68 -4.98 -2.45
C ASN A 36 -8.91 -4.06 -3.41
N ASN A 37 -9.16 -2.75 -3.40
CA ASN A 37 -8.54 -1.81 -4.34
C ASN A 37 -7.36 -1.05 -3.73
N VAL A 38 -7.29 -0.89 -2.41
CA VAL A 38 -6.30 -0.03 -1.72
C VAL A 38 -4.85 -0.38 -2.07
N GLN A 39 -4.53 -1.65 -2.33
CA GLN A 39 -3.20 -2.08 -2.74
C GLN A 39 -2.86 -1.60 -4.17
N SER A 40 -3.70 -1.93 -5.14
CA SER A 40 -3.52 -1.50 -6.54
C SER A 40 -3.52 0.02 -6.66
N LEU A 41 -4.38 0.68 -5.89
CA LEU A 41 -4.58 2.13 -5.89
C LEU A 41 -3.42 2.86 -5.23
N LEU A 42 -2.86 2.36 -4.11
CA LEU A 42 -1.61 2.90 -3.55
C LEU A 42 -0.44 2.75 -4.52
N SER A 43 -0.32 1.58 -5.17
CA SER A 43 0.75 1.30 -6.13
C SER A 43 0.71 2.28 -7.30
N ALA A 44 -0.47 2.44 -7.89
CA ALA A 44 -0.72 3.34 -9.01
C ALA A 44 -0.54 4.82 -8.62
N ALA A 45 -1.07 5.23 -7.46
CA ALA A 45 -0.91 6.58 -6.93
C ALA A 45 0.57 6.92 -6.66
N ASN A 46 1.36 5.94 -6.20
CA ASN A 46 2.79 6.14 -5.99
C ASN A 46 3.55 6.31 -7.32
N LEU A 47 3.20 5.52 -8.35
CA LEU A 47 3.80 5.63 -9.69
C LEU A 47 3.43 6.96 -10.37
N LEU A 48 2.19 7.42 -10.22
CA LEU A 48 1.70 8.68 -10.77
C LEU A 48 1.98 9.89 -9.86
N MET A 49 2.65 9.69 -8.72
CA MET A 49 3.00 10.73 -7.75
C MET A 49 1.78 11.51 -7.20
N MET A 50 0.61 10.86 -7.13
CA MET A 50 -0.63 11.42 -6.57
C MET A 50 -0.61 11.35 -5.03
N GLN A 51 0.05 12.32 -4.40
CA GLN A 51 0.18 12.41 -2.94
C GLN A 51 -1.15 12.32 -2.15
N PRO A 52 -2.23 13.05 -2.49
CA PRO A 52 -3.45 13.01 -1.68
C PRO A 52 -4.10 11.63 -1.66
N VAL A 53 -4.05 10.90 -2.78
CA VAL A 53 -4.56 9.52 -2.86
C VAL A 53 -3.67 8.59 -2.03
N ARG A 54 -2.35 8.75 -2.12
CA ARG A 54 -1.39 7.98 -1.31
C ARG A 54 -1.61 8.16 0.19
N ASP A 55 -1.86 9.39 0.62
CA ASP A 55 -2.09 9.72 2.04
C ASP A 55 -3.45 9.18 2.52
N ALA A 56 -4.47 9.20 1.67
CA ALA A 56 -5.76 8.57 1.94
C ALA A 56 -5.65 7.04 2.07
N CYS A 57 -4.93 6.37 1.17
CA CYS A 57 -4.64 4.94 1.26
C CYS A 57 -3.86 4.59 2.53
N SER A 58 -2.86 5.41 2.88
CA SER A 58 -2.08 5.22 4.11
C SER A 58 -2.96 5.32 5.35
N SER A 59 -3.85 6.31 5.38
CA SER A 59 -4.83 6.49 6.47
C SER A 59 -5.81 5.32 6.56
N PHE A 60 -6.20 4.73 5.42
CA PHE A 60 -7.02 3.52 5.37
C PHE A 60 -6.28 2.33 5.99
N PHE A 61 -5.03 2.08 5.58
CA PHE A 61 -4.22 1.00 6.14
C PHE A 61 -3.99 1.17 7.64
N GLU A 62 -3.81 2.39 8.15
CA GLU A 62 -3.67 2.63 9.58
C GLU A 62 -4.93 2.25 10.38
N ARG A 63 -6.11 2.44 9.80
CA ARG A 63 -7.39 2.12 10.44
C ARG A 63 -7.73 0.64 10.36
N PHE A 64 -7.31 -0.02 9.28
CA PHE A 64 -7.54 -1.45 9.04
C PHE A 64 -6.43 -2.34 9.61
N LEU A 65 -5.45 -1.77 10.30
CA LEU A 65 -4.32 -2.51 10.82
C LEU A 65 -4.74 -3.40 11.99
N ASP A 66 -4.64 -4.71 11.77
CA ASP A 66 -5.07 -5.78 12.67
C ASP A 66 -3.97 -6.83 12.87
N GLU A 67 -4.09 -7.66 13.90
CA GLU A 67 -3.10 -8.70 14.21
C GLU A 67 -2.94 -9.73 13.08
N THR A 68 -3.98 -9.95 12.27
CA THR A 68 -3.94 -10.90 11.15
C THR A 68 -3.29 -10.35 9.87
N ASN A 69 -3.27 -9.03 9.68
CA ASN A 69 -2.85 -8.39 8.41
C ASN A 69 -1.67 -7.43 8.58
N ALA A 70 -1.20 -7.19 9.81
CA ALA A 70 -0.18 -6.21 10.11
C ALA A 70 1.16 -6.50 9.41
N ILE A 71 1.47 -7.77 9.12
CA ILE A 71 2.74 -8.16 8.48
C ILE A 71 2.67 -7.90 6.98
N GLY A 72 1.55 -8.27 6.35
CA GLY A 72 1.24 -7.94 4.97
C GLY A 72 1.28 -6.44 4.72
N ILE A 73 0.58 -5.66 5.56
CA ILE A 73 0.58 -4.18 5.47
C ILE A 73 1.99 -3.62 5.68
N ASN A 74 2.77 -4.13 6.63
CA ASN A 74 4.14 -3.68 6.83
C ASN A 74 5.02 -3.94 5.59
N CYS A 75 4.95 -5.15 5.01
CA CYS A 75 5.68 -5.48 3.80
C CYS A 75 5.27 -4.62 2.60
N PHE A 76 3.98 -4.36 2.48
CA PHE A 76 3.43 -3.50 1.46
C PHE A 76 3.91 -2.06 1.62
N ALA A 77 3.86 -1.51 2.83
CA ALA A 77 4.32 -0.17 3.14
C ALA A 77 5.82 0.03 2.85
N GLU A 78 6.65 -1.00 3.12
CA GLU A 78 8.07 -0.99 2.75
C GLU A 78 8.29 -0.94 1.25
N LEU A 79 7.52 -1.71 0.48
CA LEU A 79 7.66 -1.79 -0.97
C LEU A 79 7.20 -0.50 -1.67
N HIS A 80 6.14 0.15 -1.15
CA HIS A 80 5.57 1.37 -1.71
C HIS A 80 6.12 2.66 -1.07
N GLY A 81 7.10 2.56 -0.18
CA GLY A 81 7.91 3.69 0.29
C GLY A 81 7.23 4.66 1.25
N THR A 82 6.09 4.29 1.85
CA THR A 82 5.43 5.12 2.87
C THR A 82 6.06 4.88 4.23
N GLN A 83 7.18 5.57 4.50
CA GLN A 83 7.97 5.40 5.73
C GLN A 83 7.16 5.57 7.02
N GLU A 84 6.15 6.44 7.03
CA GLU A 84 5.27 6.60 8.19
C GLU A 84 4.41 5.36 8.43
N LEU A 85 3.78 4.82 7.38
CA LEU A 85 2.97 3.61 7.46
C LEU A 85 3.84 2.42 7.89
N THR A 86 5.04 2.27 7.32
CA THR A 86 6.01 1.24 7.72
C THR A 86 6.34 1.31 9.21
N LYS A 87 6.67 2.50 9.72
CA LYS A 87 6.99 2.70 11.14
C LYS A 87 5.81 2.38 12.05
N LYS A 88 4.60 2.80 11.68
CA LYS A 88 3.38 2.53 12.46
C LYS A 88 3.03 1.05 12.46
N ALA A 89 3.05 0.41 11.29
CA ALA A 89 2.82 -1.02 11.15
C ALA A 89 3.85 -1.83 11.95
N LYS A 90 5.14 -1.50 11.85
CA LYS A 90 6.21 -2.15 12.62
C LYS A 90 6.00 -2.00 14.13
N ARG A 91 5.65 -0.80 14.62
CA ARG A 91 5.33 -0.59 16.04
C ARG A 91 4.13 -1.41 16.49
N PHE A 92 3.11 -1.55 15.65
CA PHE A 92 1.94 -2.36 15.99
C PHE A 92 2.30 -3.84 16.09
N VAL A 93 3.02 -4.38 15.09
CA VAL A 93 3.53 -5.76 15.10
C VAL A 93 4.35 -6.03 16.37
N LEU A 94 5.28 -5.15 16.73
CA LEU A 94 6.10 -5.30 17.94
C LEU A 94 5.26 -5.24 19.22
N LYS A 95 4.27 -4.33 19.29
CA LYS A 95 3.40 -4.19 20.47
C LYS A 95 2.48 -5.40 20.65
N LYS A 96 2.03 -6.01 19.55
CA LYS A 96 1.12 -7.16 19.53
C LYS A 96 1.84 -8.45 19.13
N PHE A 97 3.16 -8.51 19.30
CA PHE A 97 3.98 -9.61 18.80
C PHE A 97 3.48 -10.98 19.24
N SER A 98 3.05 -11.13 20.50
CA SER A 98 2.52 -12.40 21.02
C SER A 98 1.24 -12.87 20.32
N GLN A 99 0.43 -11.95 19.81
CA GLN A 99 -0.81 -12.24 19.09
C GLN A 99 -0.51 -12.49 17.62
N VAL A 100 0.28 -11.61 17.00
CA VAL A 100 0.72 -11.74 15.61
C VAL A 100 1.49 -13.04 15.38
N ALA A 101 2.33 -13.47 16.33
CA ALA A 101 3.08 -14.73 16.25
C ALA A 101 2.21 -16.00 16.30
N GLN A 102 0.93 -15.87 16.70
CA GLN A 102 -0.04 -16.97 16.69
C GLN A 102 -0.86 -17.02 15.39
N GLN A 103 -0.78 -15.99 14.54
CA GLN A 103 -1.53 -15.91 13.29
C GLN A 103 -0.85 -16.70 12.17
N ASP A 104 -1.64 -17.25 11.25
CA ASP A 104 -1.13 -18.00 10.09
C ASP A 104 -0.24 -17.15 9.17
N GLU A 105 -0.45 -15.83 9.15
CA GLU A 105 0.39 -14.91 8.37
C GLU A 105 1.84 -14.95 8.87
N TRP A 106 2.09 -15.18 10.17
CA TRP A 106 3.43 -15.32 10.76
C TRP A 106 4.21 -16.51 10.20
N LEU A 107 3.52 -17.63 9.90
CA LEU A 107 4.14 -18.82 9.32
C LEU A 107 4.66 -18.57 7.89
N HIS A 108 4.09 -17.59 7.21
CA HIS A 108 4.46 -17.22 5.83
C HIS A 108 5.50 -16.11 5.77
N VAL A 109 5.97 -15.61 6.93
CA VAL A 109 6.97 -14.54 6.99
C VAL A 109 8.36 -15.09 6.73
N SER A 110 9.05 -14.48 5.77
CA SER A 110 10.46 -14.76 5.50
C SER A 110 11.34 -14.49 6.72
N THR A 111 12.32 -15.35 6.97
CA THR A 111 13.27 -15.23 8.09
C THR A 111 13.99 -13.87 8.12
N GLN A 112 14.24 -13.27 6.95
CA GLN A 112 14.80 -11.92 6.82
C GLN A 112 13.95 -10.85 7.51
N LYS A 113 12.63 -10.95 7.37
CA LYS A 113 11.68 -9.98 7.92
C LYS A 113 11.50 -10.19 9.43
N ILE A 114 11.61 -11.44 9.90
CA ILE A 114 11.69 -11.75 11.33
C ILE A 114 12.92 -11.11 11.97
N ILE A 115 14.10 -11.23 11.34
CA ILE A 115 15.34 -10.58 11.82
C ILE A 115 15.17 -9.07 11.92
N GLU A 116 14.44 -8.45 11.00
CA GLU A 116 14.20 -7.01 11.04
C GLU A 116 13.31 -6.56 12.21
N PHE A 117 12.51 -7.46 12.79
CA PHE A 117 11.70 -7.21 13.97
C PHE A 117 12.42 -7.47 15.30
N ILE A 118 13.58 -8.16 15.29
CA ILE A 118 14.36 -8.52 16.49
C ILE A 118 15.50 -7.52 16.69
#